data_AF-A0A522WJI9-F1
#
_entry.id   AF-A0A522WJI9-F1
#
_cell.length_a   1.000
_cell.length_b   1.000
_cell.length_c   1.000
_cell.angle_alpha   90.00
_cell.angle_beta   90.00
_cell.angle_gamma   90.00
#
_symmetry.space_group_name_H-M   'P 1'
#
loop_
_entity.id
_entity.type
_entity.pdbx_description
1 polymer ?
#
loop_
_entity_poly.entity_id
_entity_poly.type
_entity_poly.pdbx_seq_one_letter_code
_entity_poly.pdbx_strand_id
1 'polypeptide(L)' 'MKVLFCASEIAPFVKTGGLADVAGALPLELE' A
#
# COMPACT_ATOMS: atom_id res chain seq x y z
N MET A 1 0.90 16.64 -3.41
CA MET A 1 1.68 16.11 -4.56
C MET A 1 0.79 15.12 -5.34
N LYS A 2 1.03 14.79 -6.61
CA LYS A 2 0.23 13.76 -7.32
C LYS A 2 1.03 12.46 -7.41
N VAL A 3 0.70 11.46 -6.60
CA VAL A 3 1.39 10.17 -6.53
C VAL A 3 0.40 9.04 -6.76
N LEU A 4 0.71 8.14 -7.69
CA LEU A 4 -0.06 6.92 -7.93
C LEU A 4 0.73 5.72 -7.42
N PHE A 5 0.18 5.03 -6.43
CA PHE A 5 0.76 3.80 -5.88
C PHE A 5 0.31 2.58 -6.69
N CYS A 6 1.25 1.71 -7.04
CA CYS A 6 0.99 0.44 -7.71
C CYS A 6 1.84 -0.64 -7.03
N ALA A 7 1.19 -1.69 -6.52
CA ALA A 7 1.82 -2.82 -5.85
C ALA A 7 1.06 -4.11 -6.19
N SER A 8 1.75 -5.25 -6.12
CA SER A 8 1.15 -6.57 -6.32
C SER A 8 0.29 -7.04 -5.14
N GLU A 9 0.37 -6.37 -3.99
CA GLU A 9 -0.29 -6.74 -2.74
C GLU A 9 -0.79 -5.51 -2.00
N ILE A 10 -1.94 -5.61 -1.33
CA ILE A 10 -2.52 -4.55 -0.50
C ILE A 10 -3.42 -5.13 0.59
N ALA A 11 -3.22 -4.71 1.85
CA ALA A 11 -4.09 -5.10 2.94
C ALA A 11 -5.44 -4.34 2.88
N PRO A 12 -6.58 -4.97 3.22
CA PRO A 12 -6.75 -6.36 3.67
C PRO A 12 -7.00 -7.38 2.54
N PHE A 13 -6.89 -6.99 1.27
CA PHE A 13 -7.38 -7.79 0.15
C PHE A 13 -6.42 -8.89 -0.31
N VAL A 14 -5.14 -8.57 -0.49
CA VAL A 14 -4.10 -9.49 -0.98
C VAL A 14 -2.84 -9.29 -0.14
N LYS A 15 -2.49 -10.31 0.67
CA LYS A 15 -1.32 -10.28 1.55
C LYS A 15 -0.60 -11.62 1.53
N THR A 16 0.62 -11.60 1.04
CA THR A 16 1.59 -12.70 1.14
C THR A 16 2.77 -12.32 2.03
N GLY A 17 3.12 -11.03 2.07
CA GLY A 17 4.23 -10.52 2.89
C GLY A 17 4.01 -9.13 3.48
N GLY A 18 5.12 -8.47 3.84
CA GLY A 18 5.13 -7.12 4.42
C GLY A 18 4.81 -6.01 3.42
N LEU A 19 4.89 -6.28 2.11
CA LEU A 19 4.56 -5.29 1.08
C LEU A 19 3.12 -4.80 1.21
N ALA A 20 2.17 -5.70 1.50
CA ALA A 20 0.76 -5.36 1.67
C ALA A 20 0.50 -4.36 2.81
N ASP A 21 1.30 -4.42 3.88
CA ASP A 21 1.16 -3.52 5.03
C ASP A 21 1.62 -2.12 4.65
N VAL A 22 2.77 -2.02 3.97
CA VAL A 22 3.32 -0.75 3.51
C VAL A 22 2.44 -0.13 2.44
N ALA A 23 1.98 -0.92 1.46
CA ALA A 23 1.10 -0.46 0.39
C ALA A 23 -0.28 -0.01 0.89
N GLY A 24 -0.75 -0.54 2.02
CA GLY A 24 -1.98 -0.11 2.67
C GLY A 24 -1.83 1.11 3.57
N ALA A 25 -0.69 1.23 4.28
CA ALA A 25 -0.49 2.28 5.29
C ALA A 25 0.16 3.56 4.73
N LEU A 26 1.18 3.43 3.86
CA LEU A 26 1.96 4.58 3.38
C LEU A 26 1.12 5.60 2.59
N PRO A 27 0.17 5.23 1.72
CA PRO A 27 -0.67 6.20 1.02
C PRO A 27 -1.58 7.02 1.94
N LEU A 28 -1.89 6.51 3.14
CA LEU A 28 -2.70 7.22 4.14
C LEU A 28 -1.90 8.28 4.89
N GLU A 29 -0.60 8.06 5.07
CA GLU A 29 0.31 8.94 5.80
C GLU A 29 0.88 10.08 4.93
N LEU A 30 0.73 9.97 3.61
CA LEU A 30 1.18 10.96 2.63
C LEU A 30 0.05 11.97 2.33
N GLU A 31 -0.11 12.98 3.19
CA GLU A 31 -0.98 14.15 2.94
C GLU A 31 -0.58 14.96 1.68
#